data_AF-A0A1B7WCI7-F1
#
_entry.id   AF-A0A1B7WCI7-F1
#
_cell.length_a   1.000
_cell.length_b   1.000
_cell.length_c   1.000
_cell.angle_alpha   90.00
_cell.angle_beta   90.00
_cell.angle_gamma   90.00
#
_symmetry.space_group_name_H-M   'P 1'
#
loop_
_entity.id
_entity.type
_entity.pdbx_description
1 polymer ?
#
loop_
_entity_poly.entity_id
_entity_poly.type
_entity_poly.pdbx_seq_one_letter_code
_entity_poly.pdbx_strand_id
1 'polypeptide(L)' 'MTRQPHDQLAKEYLEELLAPLGEVKTSKDVKSEVQEIDVWFVPTTTVINSELGLLGKMAVTSCLFEPYRNAPK' A
#
# COMPACT_ATOMS: atom_id res chain seq x y z
N MET A 1 -10.55 -10.04 -9.61
CA MET A 1 -11.45 -10.30 -8.46
C MET A 1 -11.72 -8.98 -7.77
N THR A 2 -12.87 -8.85 -7.12
CA THR A 2 -13.40 -7.62 -6.45
C THR A 2 -13.11 -6.28 -7.14
N ARG A 3 -13.76 -6.05 -8.29
CA ARG A 3 -13.93 -4.71 -8.88
C ARG A 3 -14.91 -3.88 -8.04
N GLN A 4 -14.62 -3.65 -6.76
CA GLN A 4 -15.30 -2.59 -6.03
C GLN A 4 -14.55 -1.29 -6.35
N PRO A 5 -15.23 -0.24 -6.84
CA PRO A 5 -14.58 1.03 -7.18
C PRO A 5 -13.74 1.60 -6.04
N HIS A 6 -14.11 1.30 -4.79
CA HIS A 6 -13.41 1.73 -3.59
C HIS A 6 -12.07 1.04 -3.38
N ASP A 7 -11.95 -0.25 -3.75
CA ASP A 7 -10.70 -1.00 -3.62
C ASP A 7 -9.67 -0.46 -4.61
N GLN A 8 -10.11 -0.27 -5.86
CA GLN A 8 -9.29 0.35 -6.90
C GLN A 8 -8.88 1.78 -6.52
N LEU A 9 -9.82 2.59 -6.02
CA LEU A 9 -9.53 3.96 -5.57
C LEU A 9 -8.52 3.98 -4.42
N ALA A 10 -8.64 3.08 -3.44
CA ALA A 10 -7.72 3.03 -2.31
C ALA A 10 -6.29 2.65 -2.75
N LYS A 11 -6.18 1.70 -3.69
CA LYS A 11 -4.91 1.29 -4.29
C LYS A 11 -4.24 2.45 -5.03
N GLU A 12 -4.97 3.11 -5.93
CA GLU A 12 -4.48 4.28 -6.69
C GLU A 12 -4.08 5.42 -5.75
N TYR A 13 -4.88 5.69 -4.71
CA TYR A 13 -4.59 6.75 -3.75
C TYR A 13 -3.33 6.46 -2.92
N LEU A 14 -3.15 5.23 -2.46
CA LEU A 14 -1.94 4.81 -1.74
C LEU A 14 -0.71 4.85 -2.65
N GLU A 15 -0.86 4.48 -3.92
CA GLU A 15 0.22 4.58 -4.90
C GLU A 15 0.66 6.03 -5.10
N GLU A 16 -0.25 6.97 -5.33
CA GLU A 16 0.10 8.39 -5.49
C GLU A 16 0.76 8.99 -4.23
N LEU A 17 0.27 8.65 -3.03
CA LEU A 17 0.82 9.18 -1.78
C LEU A 17 2.23 8.63 -1.47
N LEU A 18 2.49 7.37 -1.82
CA LEU A 18 3.74 6.68 -1.47
C LEU A 18 4.81 6.73 -2.58
N ALA A 19 4.42 6.96 -3.85
CA ALA A 19 5.33 7.13 -4.97
C ALA A 19 6.49 8.13 -4.72
N PRO A 20 6.29 9.30 -4.06
CA PRO A 20 7.41 10.19 -3.75
C PRO A 20 8.36 9.68 -2.66
N LEU A 21 7.95 8.68 -1.87
CA LEU A 21 8.72 8.15 -0.74
C LEU A 21 9.50 6.88 -1.07
N GLY A 22 9.13 6.17 -2.12
CA GLY A 22 9.77 4.91 -2.48
C GLY A 22 9.13 4.22 -3.66
N GLU A 23 9.52 2.96 -3.84
CA GLU A 23 8.95 2.08 -4.85
C GLU A 23 7.64 1.49 -4.34
N VAL A 24 6.55 1.72 -5.07
CA VAL A 24 5.24 1.14 -4.81
C VAL A 24 4.93 0.12 -5.90
N LYS A 25 4.40 -1.04 -5.53
CA LYS A 25 3.87 -2.04 -6.45
C LYS A 25 2.47 -2.45 -6.01
N THR A 26 1.49 -2.16 -6.83
CA THR A 26 0.10 -2.57 -6.62
C THR A 26 -0.17 -3.92 -7.28
N SER A 27 -1.12 -4.70 -6.73
CA SER A 27 -1.58 -5.98 -7.32
C SER A 27 -0.45 -6.98 -7.62
N LYS A 28 0.41 -7.25 -6.63
CA LYS A 28 1.53 -8.17 -6.79
C LYS A 28 1.12 -9.60 -6.48
N ASP A 29 1.17 -10.46 -7.50
CA ASP A 29 0.99 -11.91 -7.34
C ASP A 29 2.16 -12.54 -6.57
N VAL A 30 1.88 -13.15 -5.42
CA VAL A 30 2.86 -13.92 -4.64
C VAL A 30 2.80 -15.37 -5.08
N LYS A 31 3.74 -15.82 -5.92
CA LYS A 31 3.75 -17.20 -6.48
C LYS A 31 3.73 -18.34 -5.45
N SER A 32 4.03 -18.06 -4.19
CA SER A 32 4.06 -19.04 -3.11
C SER A 32 2.78 -19.10 -2.28
N GLU A 33 1.82 -18.19 -2.49
CA GLU A 33 0.60 -18.05 -1.71
C GLU A 33 -0.59 -17.80 -2.65
N VAL A 34 -1.81 -18.19 -2.28
CA VAL A 34 -3.02 -17.93 -3.12
C VAL A 34 -3.57 -16.53 -2.85
N GLN A 35 -2.71 -15.60 -2.42
CA GLN A 35 -3.09 -14.26 -1.97
C GLN A 35 -2.37 -13.20 -2.81
N GLU A 36 -3.16 -12.24 -3.29
CA GLU A 36 -2.68 -11.07 -4.00
C GLU A 36 -2.36 -9.97 -2.98
N ILE A 37 -1.20 -9.33 -3.12
CA ILE A 37 -0.85 -8.16 -2.33
C ILE A 37 -1.49 -6.93 -2.99
N ASP A 38 -2.30 -6.20 -2.22
CA ASP A 38 -2.91 -4.96 -2.69
C ASP A 38 -1.86 -3.87 -2.97
N VAL A 39 -1.00 -3.58 -1.99
CA VAL A 39 0.09 -2.61 -2.12
C VAL A 39 1.34 -3.09 -1.40
N TRP A 40 2.41 -3.28 -2.16
CA TRP A 40 3.77 -3.54 -1.67
C TRP A 40 4.59 -2.25 -1.73
N PHE A 41 5.10 -1.79 -0.59
CA PHE A 41 5.89 -0.56 -0.51
C PHE A 41 7.33 -0.83 -0.06
N VAL A 42 8.29 -0.23 -0.75
CA VAL A 42 9.72 -0.25 -0.39
C VAL A 42 10.22 1.20 -0.34
N PRO A 43 10.53 1.73 0.85
CA PRO A 43 11.05 3.09 0.97
C PRO A 43 12.43 3.22 0.34
N THR A 44 12.65 4.31 -0.41
CA THR A 44 13.98 4.70 -0.90
C THR A 44 14.68 5.62 0.10
N THR A 45 13.89 6.34 0.90
CA THR A 45 14.36 7.21 1.98
C THR A 45 13.72 6.80 3.29
N THR A 46 14.51 6.74 4.37
CA THR A 46 14.03 6.42 5.72
C THR A 46 13.59 7.67 6.49
N VAL A 47 13.47 8.81 5.80
CA VAL A 47 13.03 10.07 6.43
C VAL A 47 11.52 9.99 6.66
N ILE A 48 11.13 10.19 7.92
CA ILE A 48 9.71 10.20 8.31
C ILE A 48 9.04 11.38 7.61
N ASN A 49 8.12 11.08 6.68
CA ASN A 49 7.31 12.13 6.07
C ASN A 49 6.20 12.55 7.04
N SER A 50 6.36 13.73 7.64
CA SER A 50 5.39 14.32 8.56
C SER A 50 4.06 14.67 7.90
N GLU A 51 4.02 14.92 6.58
CA GLU A 51 2.81 15.28 5.83
C GLU A 51 1.82 14.11 5.73
N LEU A 52 2.33 12.87 5.65
CA LEU A 52 1.52 11.66 5.64
C LEU A 52 1.12 11.18 7.06
N GLY A 53 1.54 11.89 8.12
CA GLY A 53 1.17 11.59 9.50
C GLY A 53 1.49 10.14 9.90
N LEU A 54 0.46 9.35 10.22
CA LEU A 54 0.62 7.95 10.62
C LEU A 54 1.09 7.05 9.47
N LEU A 55 0.59 7.30 8.25
CA LEU A 55 0.98 6.53 7.07
C LEU A 55 2.48 6.71 6.80
N GLY A 56 2.99 7.93 6.92
CA GLY A 56 4.42 8.22 6.79
C GLY A 56 5.29 7.54 7.85
N LYS A 57 4.77 7.32 9.06
CA LYS A 57 5.45 6.55 10.11
C LYS A 57 5.46 5.04 9.84
N MET A 58 4.42 4.51 9.20
CA MET A 58 4.34 3.09 8.81
C MET A 58 5.22 2.80 7.58
N ALA A 59 5.38 3.79 6.69
CA ALA A 59 6.17 3.72 5.47
C ALA A 59 7.70 3.93 5.70
N VAL A 60 8.20 3.88 6.95
CA VAL A 60 9.64 4.04 7.22
C VAL A 60 10.44 2.79 6.84
N THR A 61 9.79 1.63 6.85
CA THR A 61 10.36 0.33 6.47
C THR A 61 9.52 -0.30 5.36
N SER A 62 10.08 -1.28 4.65
CA SER A 62 9.30 -2.06 3.67
C SER A 62 8.06 -2.66 4.34
N CYS A 63 6.89 -2.44 3.73
CA CYS A 63 5.62 -2.82 4.33
C CYS A 63 4.56 -3.15 3.27
N LEU A 64 3.49 -3.77 3.76
CA LEU A 64 2.32 -4.20 2.99
C LEU A 64 1.12 -3.39 3.47
N PHE A 65 0.37 -2.82 2.53
CA PHE A 65 -0.92 -2.19 2.83
C PHE A 65 -2.05 -2.96 2.16
N GLU A 66 -3.01 -3.37 2.98
CA GLU A 66 -4.27 -4.00 2.55
C GLU A 66 -5.43 -3.10 3.01
N PRO A 67 -5.95 -2.22 2.14
CA PRO A 67 -7.05 -1.32 2.48
C PRO A 67 -8.39 -2.05 2.52
N TYR A 68 -8.93 -2.24 3.73
CA TYR A 68 -10.23 -2.88 3.93
C TYR A 68 -11.36 -1.86 4.06
N ARG A 69 -12.39 -1.94 3.21
CA ARG A 69 -13.62 -1.12 3.35
C ARG A 69 -14.44 -1.50 4.58
N ASN A 70 -14.49 -2.79 4.90
CA ASN A 70 -15.12 -3.33 6.11
C ASN A 70 -14.05 -4.15 6.83
N ALA A 71 -14.02 -4.08 8.16
CA ALA A 71 -13.15 -4.96 8.93
C ALA A 71 -13.37 -6.43 8.51
N PRO A 72 -12.30 -7.21 8.29
CA PRO A 72 -12.46 -8.64 8.08
C PRO A 72 -13.21 -9.24 9.29
N LYS A 73 -14.19 -10.11 9.02
CA LYS A 73 -14.93 -10.84 10.07
C LYS A 73 -14.07 -11.91 10.71
#